data_AF-A0A150KX60-F1
#
_entry.id   AF-A0A150KX60-F1
#
_cell.length_a   1.000
_cell.length_b   1.000
_cell.length_c   1.000
_cell.angle_alpha   90.00
_cell.angle_beta   90.00
_cell.angle_gamma   90.00
#
_symmetry.space_group_name_H-M   'P 1'
#
loop_
_entity.id
_entity.type
_entity.pdbx_description
1 polymer ?
#
loop_
_entity_poly.entity_id
_entity_poly.type
_entity_poly.pdbx_seq_one_letter_code
_entity_poly.pdbx_strand_id
1 'polypeptide(L)'
;MVIGRRGLGYQERLPKELMDTIKTKVKRHLIAVLGSMEESYKQSKSGTKQRQYLGRMLKKIESFKRHMNGHYGISCTNVVG
;
A
#
# COMPACT_ATOMS: atom_id res chain seq x y z
N MET A 1 -28.42 1.56 31.30
CA MET A 1 -27.93 2.82 30.69
C MET A 1 -26.65 2.50 29.92
N VAL A 2 -26.77 2.21 28.62
CA VAL A 2 -25.62 1.93 27.74
C VAL A 2 -25.22 3.24 27.10
N ILE A 3 -24.12 3.83 27.57
CA ILE A 3 -23.57 5.07 26.99
C ILE A 3 -22.86 4.68 25.69
N GLY A 4 -23.60 4.70 24.58
CA GLY A 4 -23.01 4.62 23.25
C GLY A 4 -22.21 5.89 22.99
N ARG A 5 -20.89 5.85 23.18
CA ARG A 5 -19.98 6.94 22.82
C ARG A 5 -19.90 7.05 21.29
N ARG A 6 -20.88 7.69 20.66
CA ARG A 6 -20.72 8.32 19.34
C ARG A 6 -20.54 9.81 19.61
N GLY A 7 -19.34 10.33 19.34
CA GLY A 7 -19.08 11.76 19.41
C GLY A 7 -17.79 12.16 20.13
N LEU A 8 -16.65 11.87 19.50
CA LEU A 8 -15.49 12.76 19.53
C LEU A 8 -14.90 12.65 18.12
N GLY A 9 -14.71 13.76 17.42
CA GLY A 9 -14.16 13.82 16.06
C GLY A 9 -12.71 13.35 15.94
N TYR A 10 -12.33 12.29 16.65
CA TYR A 10 -11.12 11.53 16.38
C TYR A 10 -11.28 10.90 15.01
N GLN A 11 -10.77 11.59 14.01
CA GLN A 11 -10.32 10.94 12.80
C GLN A 11 -9.28 9.92 13.27
N GLU A 12 -9.62 8.63 13.33
CA GLU A 12 -8.66 7.55 13.59
C GLU A 12 -7.58 7.62 12.50
N ARG A 13 -6.57 8.45 12.74
CA ARG A 13 -5.42 8.60 11.87
C ARG A 13 -4.46 7.52 12.29
N LEU A 14 -4.16 6.62 11.37
CA LEU A 14 -3.07 5.68 11.57
C LEU A 14 -1.80 6.46 11.95
N PRO A 15 -1.02 5.97 12.93
CA PRO A 15 0.24 6.59 13.31
C PRO A 15 1.12 6.85 12.09
N LYS A 16 1.72 8.04 12.00
CA LYS A 16 2.59 8.42 10.88
C LYS A 16 3.73 7.41 10.67
N GLU A 17 4.29 6.89 11.76
CA GLU A 17 5.34 5.88 11.75
C GLU A 17 4.92 4.57 11.08
N LEU A 18 3.66 4.14 11.30
CA LEU A 18 3.10 2.97 10.64
C LEU A 18 2.94 3.23 9.13
N MET A 19 2.48 4.43 8.76
CA MET A 19 2.35 4.84 7.37
C MET A 19 3.70 4.89 6.66
N ASP A 20 4.72 5.42 7.33
CA ASP A 20 6.07 5.49 6.77
C ASP A 20 6.70 4.11 6.67
N THR A 21 6.44 3.22 7.63
CA THR A 21 6.85 1.81 7.54
C THR A 21 6.23 1.10 6.35
N ILE A 22 4.93 1.29 6.11
CA ILE A 22 4.22 0.70 4.96
C ILE A 22 4.81 1.24 3.64
N LYS A 23 5.10 2.55 3.56
CA LYS A 23 5.65 3.18 2.36
C LYS A 23 7.09 2.79 2.08
N THR A 24 7.93 2.77 3.11
CA THR A 24 9.39 2.64 2.95
C THR A 24 9.85 1.20 3.00
N LYS A 25 9.24 0.37 3.84
CA LYS A 25 9.63 -1.04 4.00
C LYS A 25 8.74 -1.97 3.18
N VAL A 26 7.43 -1.93 3.41
CA VAL A 26 6.50 -2.89 2.80
C VAL A 26 6.41 -2.71 1.29
N LYS A 27 6.21 -1.48 0.79
CA LYS A 27 6.17 -1.22 -0.65
C LYS A 27 7.45 -1.66 -1.36
N ARG A 28 8.62 -1.29 -0.81
CA ARG A 28 9.93 -1.65 -1.39
C ARG A 28 10.14 -3.16 -1.41
N HIS A 29 9.78 -3.84 -0.32
CA HIS A 29 9.89 -5.29 -0.25
C HIS A 29 9.01 -5.98 -1.31
N LEU A 30 7.76 -5.55 -1.50
CA LEU A 30 6.87 -6.11 -2.53
C LEU A 30 7.41 -5.92 -3.95
N ILE A 31 8.02 -4.76 -4.24
CA ILE A 31 8.67 -4.49 -5.53
C ILE A 31 9.88 -5.40 -5.72
N ALA A 32 10.73 -5.54 -4.69
CA ALA A 32 11.90 -6.41 -4.73
C ALA A 32 11.50 -7.87 -4.97
N VAL A 33 10.49 -8.36 -4.25
CA VAL A 33 9.94 -9.72 -4.44
C VAL A 33 9.51 -9.90 -5.90
N LEU A 34 8.70 -8.98 -6.44
CA LEU A 34 8.25 -9.06 -7.84
C LEU A 34 9.39 -9.04 -8.88
N GLY A 35 10.44 -8.25 -8.62
CA GLY A 35 11.63 -8.18 -9.48
C GLY A 35 12.49 -9.43 -9.41
N SER A 36 12.59 -10.04 -8.22
CA SER A 36 13.40 -11.24 -7.96
C SER A 36 12.74 -12.56 -8.36
N MET A 37 11.46 -12.56 -8.75
CA MET A 37 10.78 -13.79 -9.19
C MET A 37 11.46 -14.35 -10.43
N GLU A 38 11.82 -15.64 -10.39
CA GLU A 38 12.35 -16.36 -11.54
C GLU A 38 11.39 -16.34 -12.73
N GLU A 39 11.93 -16.26 -13.95
CA GLU A 39 11.12 -16.14 -15.16
C GLU A 39 10.32 -17.42 -15.44
N SER A 40 10.91 -18.58 -15.19
CA SER A 40 10.24 -19.89 -15.22
C SER A 40 9.07 -19.94 -14.23
N TYR A 41 9.25 -19.42 -13.02
CA TYR A 41 8.22 -19.36 -12.00
C TYR A 41 7.07 -18.43 -12.41
N LYS A 42 7.36 -17.27 -13.03
CA LYS A 42 6.34 -16.33 -13.52
C LYS A 42 5.39 -16.97 -14.55
N GLN A 43 5.90 -17.88 -15.38
CA GLN A 43 5.11 -18.59 -16.39
C GLN A 43 4.22 -19.69 -15.80
N SER A 44 4.50 -20.16 -14.58
CA SER A 44 3.66 -21.13 -13.90
C SER A 44 2.32 -20.53 -13.47
N LYS A 45 1.28 -21.36 -13.36
CA LYS A 45 -0.04 -20.96 -12.85
C LYS A 45 0.03 -20.36 -11.44
N SER A 46 0.89 -20.89 -10.58
CA SER A 46 1.09 -20.41 -9.21
C SER A 46 1.81 -19.06 -9.20
N GLY A 47 2.90 -18.91 -9.94
CA GLY A 47 3.65 -17.66 -10.03
C GLY A 47 2.85 -16.53 -10.69
N THR A 48 2.02 -16.84 -11.69
CA THR A 48 1.07 -15.86 -12.26
C THR A 48 0.07 -15.36 -11.21
N LYS A 49 -0.53 -16.27 -10.42
CA LYS A 49 -1.46 -15.89 -9.33
C LYS A 49 -0.77 -15.06 -8.26
N GLN A 50 0.45 -15.44 -7.86
CA GLN A 50 1.23 -14.70 -6.88
C GLN A 50 1.59 -13.30 -7.37
N ARG A 51 2.05 -13.16 -8.62
CA ARG A 51 2.34 -11.86 -9.25
C ARG A 51 1.11 -10.95 -9.27
N GLN A 52 -0.04 -11.49 -9.66
CA GLN A 52 -1.31 -10.74 -9.65
C GLN A 52 -1.71 -10.31 -8.23
N TYR A 53 -1.56 -11.18 -7.24
CA TYR A 53 -1.84 -10.87 -5.84
C TYR A 53 -0.93 -9.74 -5.31
N LEU A 54 0.38 -9.85 -5.51
CA LEU A 54 1.35 -8.83 -5.10
C LEU A 54 1.10 -7.49 -5.82
N GLY A 55 0.76 -7.53 -7.12
CA GLY A 55 0.36 -6.35 -7.88
C GLY A 55 -0.91 -5.69 -7.32
N ARG A 56 -1.91 -6.48 -6.91
CA ARG A 56 -3.12 -5.95 -6.22
C ARG A 56 -2.78 -5.32 -4.88
N MET A 57 -1.87 -5.89 -4.09
CA MET A 57 -1.42 -5.30 -2.82
C MET A 57 -0.74 -3.95 -3.04
N LEU A 58 0.15 -3.85 -4.04
CA LEU A 58 0.79 -2.58 -4.40
C LEU A 58 -0.24 -1.51 -4.80
N LYS A 59 -1.22 -1.86 -5.65
CA LYS A 59 -2.32 -0.95 -6.00
C LYS A 59 -3.13 -0.51 -4.79
N LYS A 60 -3.41 -1.41 -3.83
CA LYS A 60 -4.11 -1.05 -2.59
C LYS A 60 -3.31 -0.06 -1.74
N ILE A 61 -2.00 -0.25 -1.61
CA ILE A 61 -1.11 0.68 -0.89
C ILE A 61 -1.10 2.07 -1.58
N GLU A 62 -1.13 2.11 -2.90
CA GLU A 62 -1.20 3.36 -3.67
C GLU A 62 -2.58 4.04 -3.59
N SER A 63 -3.66 3.28 -3.63
CA SER A 63 -5.02 3.83 -3.43
C SER A 63 -5.22 4.33 -2.01
N PHE A 64 -4.62 3.66 -1.02
CA PHE A 64 -4.60 4.13 0.37
C PHE A 64 -3.94 5.52 0.50
N LYS A 65 -2.89 5.79 -0.31
CA LYS A 65 -2.30 7.14 -0.42
C LYS A 65 -3.32 8.18 -0.92
N ARG A 66 -4.16 7.86 -1.92
CA ARG A 66 -5.15 8.81 -2.48
C ARG A 66 -6.27 9.18 -1.50
N HIS A 67 -6.82 8.22 -0.78
CA HIS A 67 -7.89 8.49 0.19
C HIS A 67 -7.39 9.33 1.40
N MET A 68 -6.12 9.19 1.77
CA MET A 68 -5.53 9.95 2.88
C MET A 68 -4.93 11.30 2.45
N ASN A 69 -4.46 11.42 1.20
CA ASN A 69 -3.95 12.68 0.63
C ASN A 69 -5.05 13.60 0.08
N GLY A 70 -6.32 13.20 0.12
CA GLY A 70 -7.46 14.04 -0.25
C GLY A 70 -7.65 15.29 0.61
N HIS A 71 -6.84 15.48 1.66
CA HIS A 71 -6.90 16.68 2.51
C HIS A 71 -5.59 17.47 2.63
N TYR A 72 -4.44 16.96 2.17
CA TYR A 72 -3.19 17.74 2.10
C TYR A 72 -2.33 17.22 0.94
N GLY A 73 -2.09 18.11 -0.02
CA GLY A 73 -1.34 17.84 -1.24
C GLY A 73 0.11 17.44 -0.98
N ILE A 74 0.64 16.63 -1.88
CA ILE A 74 1.91 16.82 -2.60
C ILE A 74 1.95 15.75 -3.70
N SER A 75 2.05 16.25 -4.93
CA SER A 75 2.36 15.49 -6.13
C SER A 75 3.73 14.84 -5.95
N CYS A 76 3.82 13.52 -6.15
CA CYS A 76 5.10 12.89 -6.46
C CYS A 76 5.12 12.69 -7.97
N THR A 77 5.32 13.79 -8.71
CA THR A 77 5.96 13.73 -10.02
C THR A 77 7.43 13.41 -9.81
N ASN A 78 8.02 12.76 -10.82
CA ASN A 78 9.44 12.37 -10.99
C ASN A 78 9.78 10.98 -10.44
N VAL A 79 9.74 9.97 -11.32
CA VAL A 79 10.89 9.31 -12.02
C VAL A 79 10.21 8.59 -13.22
N VAL A 80 10.65 8.59 -14.49
CA VAL A 80 11.99 8.39 -15.06
C VAL A 80 11.99 8.94 -16.50
N GLY A 81 13.13 9.49 -16.93
CA GLY A 81 13.49 9.57 -18.35
C GLY A 81 13.99 8.24 -18.91
#